data_AF-A0A9N9NIQ5-F1
#
_entry.id   AF-A0A9N9NIQ5-F1
#
_cell.length_a   1.000
_cell.length_b   1.000
_cell.length_c   1.000
_cell.angle_alpha   90.00
_cell.angle_beta   90.00
_cell.angle_gamma   90.00
#
_symmetry.space_group_name_H-M   'P 1'
#
loop_
_entity.id
_entity.type
_entity.pdbx_description
1 polymer ?
#
loop_
_entity_poly.entity_id
_entity_poly.type
_entity_poly.pdbx_seq_one_letter_code
_entity_poly.pdbx_strand_id
1 'polypeptide(L)'
;MEPETIKFLDEKYPKEKRGSVEKLNIRDKGLKGHLDLREFVNLEKLYCNDNQLTSLDLSKNINLNELRCYNNELTSLDVSHNPKLINLYCDAELFTENKIIGLEKTSIIRLDCRGGDLLHE
;
A
#
# COMPACT_ATOMS: atom_id res chain seq x y z
N MET A 1 18.01 -6.99 13.60
CA MET A 1 17.25 -7.82 12.64
C MET A 1 16.88 -6.93 11.47
N GLU A 2 17.06 -7.40 10.24
CA GLU A 2 16.49 -6.69 9.09
C GLU A 2 14.96 -6.65 9.23
N PRO A 3 14.29 -5.56 8.81
CA PRO A 3 12.83 -5.50 8.75
C PRO A 3 12.29 -6.69 7.96
N GLU A 4 11.25 -7.34 8.47
CA GLU A 4 10.60 -8.50 7.85
C GLU A 4 10.15 -8.20 6.41
N THR A 5 9.76 -6.94 6.16
CA THR A 5 9.43 -6.40 4.84
C THR A 5 10.60 -6.46 3.87
N ILE A 6 11.80 -6.01 4.26
CA ILE A 6 12.99 -6.00 3.40
C ILE A 6 13.39 -7.43 3.06
N LYS A 7 13.48 -8.30 4.07
CA LYS A 7 13.82 -9.70 3.87
C LYS A 7 12.85 -10.39 2.91
N PHE A 8 11.55 -10.21 3.11
CA PHE A 8 10.53 -10.79 2.24
C PHE A 8 10.67 -10.29 0.79
N LEU A 9 10.86 -8.98 0.60
CA LEU A 9 11.02 -8.40 -0.72
C LEU A 9 12.30 -8.86 -1.40
N ASP A 10 13.44 -8.95 -0.70
CA ASP A 10 14.70 -9.42 -1.28
C ASP A 10 14.63 -10.90 -1.68
N GLU A 11 13.99 -11.73 -0.86
CA GLU A 11 13.82 -13.17 -1.15
C GLU A 11 12.87 -13.44 -2.32
N LYS A 12 11.76 -12.70 -2.42
CA LYS A 12 10.72 -12.94 -3.44
C LYS A 12 10.88 -12.10 -4.70
N TYR A 13 11.44 -10.90 -4.55
CA TYR A 13 11.60 -9.89 -5.59
C TYR A 13 13.01 -9.30 -5.54
N PRO A 14 14.03 -10.04 -6.02
CA PRO A 14 15.38 -9.52 -6.20
C PRO A 14 15.38 -8.18 -6.93
N LYS A 15 16.30 -7.28 -6.57
CA LYS A 15 16.30 -5.87 -7.02
C LYS A 15 16.19 -5.71 -8.53
N GLU A 16 16.89 -6.57 -9.28
CA GLU A 16 16.90 -6.58 -10.74
C GLU A 16 15.53 -6.89 -11.38
N LYS A 17 14.60 -7.47 -10.62
CA LYS A 17 13.22 -7.78 -11.08
C LYS A 17 12.19 -6.74 -10.63
N ARG A 18 12.47 -5.90 -9.62
CA ARG A 18 11.47 -4.97 -9.05
C ARG A 18 10.93 -3.98 -10.08
N GLY A 19 11.80 -3.54 -11.01
CA GLY A 19 11.44 -2.62 -12.07
C GLY A 19 10.45 -3.18 -13.10
N SER A 20 10.23 -4.50 -13.19
CA SER A 20 9.25 -5.09 -14.12
C SER A 20 7.94 -5.52 -13.45
N VAL A 21 7.82 -5.33 -12.13
CA VAL A 21 6.61 -5.73 -11.39
C VAL A 21 5.52 -4.67 -11.56
N GLU A 22 4.47 -5.02 -12.30
CA GLU A 22 3.27 -4.18 -12.47
C GLU A 22 2.20 -4.45 -11.40
N LYS A 23 2.21 -5.66 -10.84
CA LYS A 23 1.25 -6.07 -9.81
C LYS A 23 1.96 -6.79 -8.67
N LEU A 24 1.84 -6.24 -7.48
CA LEU A 24 2.41 -6.79 -6.25
C LEU A 24 1.27 -7.24 -5.34
N ASN A 25 1.18 -8.55 -5.09
CA ASN A 25 0.27 -9.12 -4.11
C ASN A 25 1.07 -9.72 -2.95
N ILE A 26 1.03 -9.02 -1.81
CA ILE A 26 1.66 -9.38 -0.55
C ILE A 26 0.65 -9.37 0.60
N ARG A 27 -0.63 -9.62 0.27
CA ARG A 27 -1.71 -9.78 1.23
C ARG A 27 -1.43 -10.95 2.16
N ASP A 28 -1.71 -10.76 3.46
CA ASP A 28 -1.63 -11.82 4.48
C ASP A 28 -0.29 -12.54 4.45
N LYS A 29 0.78 -11.79 4.69
CA LYS A 29 2.15 -12.31 4.73
C LYS A 29 2.81 -12.13 6.10
N GLY A 30 2.05 -11.60 7.06
CA GLY A 30 2.55 -11.28 8.40
C GLY A 30 3.64 -10.21 8.39
N LEU A 31 3.66 -9.32 7.40
CA LEU A 31 4.69 -8.30 7.27
C LEU A 31 4.51 -7.21 8.33
N LYS A 32 5.57 -6.91 9.07
CA LYS A 32 5.57 -5.86 10.10
C LYS A 32 6.42 -4.67 9.72
N GLY A 33 5.97 -3.49 10.14
CA GLY A 33 6.76 -2.26 10.08
C GLY A 33 6.65 -1.51 8.76
N HIS A 34 7.76 -0.89 8.33
CA HIS A 34 7.79 -0.06 7.13
C HIS A 34 7.91 -0.90 5.85
N LEU A 35 7.05 -0.66 4.86
CA LEU A 35 7.18 -1.21 3.53
C LEU A 35 7.69 -0.15 2.53
N ASP A 36 8.89 -0.36 2.00
CA ASP A 36 9.52 0.50 0.98
C ASP A 36 9.33 -0.11 -0.42
N LEU A 37 8.59 0.59 -1.29
CA LEU A 37 8.33 0.15 -2.66
C LEU A 37 8.97 1.07 -3.72
N ARG A 38 9.99 1.85 -3.35
CA ARG A 38 10.61 2.83 -4.27
C ARG A 38 11.27 2.20 -5.50
N GLU A 39 11.70 0.95 -5.41
CA GLU A 39 12.30 0.20 -6.52
C GLU A 39 11.25 -0.46 -7.44
N PHE A 40 9.96 -0.44 -7.07
CA PHE A 40 8.85 -1.00 -7.86
C PHE A 40 8.23 0.07 -8.79
N VAL A 41 9.05 0.71 -9.61
CA VAL A 41 8.70 1.93 -10.37
C VAL A 41 7.56 1.76 -11.39
N ASN A 42 7.30 0.52 -11.85
CA ASN A 42 6.23 0.20 -12.79
C ASN A 42 4.97 -0.36 -12.12
N LEU A 43 4.90 -0.31 -10.78
CA LEU A 43 3.76 -0.85 -10.03
C LEU A 43 2.47 -0.10 -10.34
N GLU A 44 1.47 -0.84 -10.82
CA GLU A 44 0.11 -0.37 -11.10
C GLU A 44 -0.88 -0.81 -10.04
N LYS A 45 -0.69 -2.00 -9.45
CA LYS A 45 -1.62 -2.58 -8.47
C LYS A 45 -0.87 -3.10 -7.25
N LEU A 46 -1.24 -2.60 -6.08
CA LEU A 46 -0.70 -3.04 -4.79
C LEU A 46 -1.78 -3.61 -3.89
N TYR A 47 -1.61 -4.87 -3.49
CA TYR A 47 -2.41 -5.51 -2.45
C TYR A 47 -1.52 -5.86 -1.27
N CYS A 48 -1.56 -5.03 -0.23
CA CYS A 48 -0.79 -5.19 1.01
C CYS A 48 -1.69 -5.24 2.25
N ASN A 49 -3.00 -5.38 2.06
CA ASN A 49 -3.96 -5.54 3.15
C ASN A 49 -3.70 -6.82 3.97
N ASP A 50 -4.25 -6.88 5.18
CA ASP A 50 -4.06 -7.98 6.14
C ASP A 50 -2.58 -8.18 6.51
N ASN A 51 -1.90 -7.12 6.95
CA ASN A 51 -0.54 -7.18 7.49
C ASN A 51 -0.44 -6.31 8.76
N GLN A 52 0.77 -6.08 9.27
CA GLN A 52 1.06 -5.23 10.43
C GLN A 52 1.97 -4.07 10.01
N LEU A 53 1.69 -3.50 8.84
CA LEU A 53 2.49 -2.39 8.31
C LEU A 53 2.16 -1.12 9.08
N THR A 54 3.20 -0.45 9.58
CA THR A 54 3.06 0.84 10.30
C THR A 54 3.24 2.04 9.40
N SER A 55 3.88 1.84 8.23
CA SER A 55 4.05 2.86 7.19
C SER A 55 4.30 2.23 5.83
N LEU A 56 4.00 2.99 4.77
CA LEU A 56 4.07 2.55 3.38
C LEU A 56 4.66 3.68 2.51
N ASP A 57 5.81 3.45 1.87
CA ASP A 57 6.41 4.42 0.93
C ASP A 57 6.00 4.10 -0.51
N LEU A 58 5.12 4.95 -1.06
CA LEU A 58 4.62 4.88 -2.45
C LEU A 58 5.20 5.99 -3.35
N SER A 59 6.22 6.72 -2.89
CA SER A 59 6.68 7.98 -3.50
C SER A 59 7.20 7.85 -4.94
N LYS A 60 7.53 6.63 -5.38
CA LYS A 60 8.00 6.34 -6.75
C LYS A 60 7.01 5.55 -7.59
N ASN A 61 5.88 5.11 -7.03
CA ASN A 61 4.89 4.29 -7.74
C ASN A 61 3.90 5.19 -8.50
N ILE A 62 4.41 6.03 -9.41
CA ILE A 62 3.62 7.03 -10.15
C ILE A 62 2.55 6.42 -11.07
N ASN A 63 2.68 5.12 -11.37
CA ASN A 63 1.75 4.35 -12.20
C ASN A 63 0.65 3.65 -11.41
N LEU A 64 0.69 3.72 -10.07
CA LEU A 64 -0.26 3.02 -9.20
C LEU A 64 -1.69 3.51 -9.48
N ASN A 65 -2.57 2.58 -9.87
CA ASN A 65 -3.98 2.82 -10.16
C ASN A 65 -4.93 2.14 -9.18
N GLU A 66 -4.47 1.12 -8.45
CA GLU A 66 -5.25 0.44 -7.40
C GLU A 66 -4.38 0.16 -6.17
N LEU A 67 -4.86 0.60 -5.00
CA LEU A 67 -4.24 0.35 -3.70
C LEU A 67 -5.23 -0.30 -2.73
N ARG A 68 -4.84 -1.45 -2.15
CA ARG A 68 -5.54 -2.07 -1.02
C ARG A 68 -4.59 -2.19 0.16
N CYS A 69 -4.83 -1.40 1.19
CA CYS A 69 -3.97 -1.32 2.38
C CYS A 69 -4.72 -1.38 3.72
N TYR A 70 -6.03 -1.69 3.72
CA TYR A 70 -6.81 -1.93 4.93
C TYR A 70 -6.29 -3.10 5.77
N ASN A 71 -6.72 -3.22 7.02
CA ASN A 71 -6.22 -4.20 8.00
C ASN A 71 -4.68 -4.15 8.10
N ASN A 72 -4.16 -2.95 8.39
CA ASN A 72 -2.77 -2.71 8.79
C ASN A 72 -2.73 -1.83 10.04
N GLU A 73 -1.54 -1.42 10.47
CA GLU A 73 -1.32 -0.49 11.59
C GLU A 73 -0.90 0.90 11.07
N LEU A 74 -1.38 1.28 9.88
CA LEU A 74 -1.01 2.55 9.25
C LEU A 74 -1.60 3.71 10.04
N THR A 75 -0.74 4.64 10.44
CA THR A 75 -1.15 5.87 11.14
C THR A 75 -1.37 7.04 10.20
N SER A 76 -0.84 6.95 8.98
CA SER A 76 -1.06 7.88 7.88
C SER A 76 -0.81 7.19 6.55
N LEU A 77 -1.37 7.78 5.50
CA LEU A 77 -1.16 7.32 4.12
C LEU A 77 -0.98 8.53 3.21
N ASP A 78 0.22 8.70 2.66
CA ASP A 78 0.50 9.73 1.67
C ASP A 78 0.36 9.16 0.25
N VAL A 79 -0.64 9.65 -0.49
CA VAL A 79 -0.89 9.33 -1.90
C VAL A 79 -0.62 10.52 -2.82
N SER A 80 0.02 11.58 -2.32
CA SER A 80 0.30 12.82 -3.07
C SER A 80 1.20 12.64 -4.29
N HIS A 81 1.90 11.50 -4.37
CA HIS A 81 2.80 11.12 -5.46
C HIS A 81 2.18 10.11 -6.44
N ASN A 82 0.90 9.76 -6.29
CA ASN A 82 0.23 8.71 -7.08
C ASN A 82 -0.92 9.30 -7.90
N PRO A 83 -0.63 10.15 -8.92
CA PRO A 83 -1.66 10.89 -9.65
C PRO A 83 -2.62 10.00 -10.44
N LYS A 84 -2.19 8.79 -10.79
CA LYS A 84 -3.01 7.80 -11.51
C LYS A 84 -3.85 6.90 -10.59
N LEU A 85 -3.83 7.11 -9.28
CA LEU A 85 -4.59 6.28 -8.34
C LEU A 85 -6.09 6.50 -8.58
N ILE A 86 -6.83 5.43 -8.92
CA ILE A 86 -8.26 5.47 -9.25
C ILE A 86 -9.08 4.80 -8.15
N ASN A 87 -8.56 3.70 -7.60
CA ASN A 87 -9.23 2.88 -6.60
C ASN A 87 -8.38 2.80 -5.33
N LEU A 88 -8.91 3.31 -4.22
CA LEU A 88 -8.29 3.25 -2.90
C LEU A 88 -9.18 2.50 -1.91
N TYR A 89 -8.64 1.43 -1.31
CA TYR A 89 -9.26 0.67 -0.25
C TYR A 89 -8.41 0.78 1.02
N CYS A 90 -8.94 1.44 2.05
CA CYS A 90 -8.19 1.87 3.23
C CYS A 90 -8.95 1.57 4.53
N ASP A 91 -8.32 1.69 5.70
CA ASP A 91 -9.03 1.60 6.97
C ASP A 91 -9.87 2.86 7.22
N ALA A 92 -11.07 2.70 7.79
CA ALA A 92 -11.94 3.83 8.11
C ALA A 92 -11.24 4.87 9.00
N GLU A 93 -10.41 4.42 9.94
CA GLU A 93 -9.67 5.29 10.87
C GLU A 93 -8.74 6.28 10.15
N LEU A 94 -8.12 5.86 9.04
CA LEU A 94 -7.29 6.75 8.23
C LEU A 94 -8.11 7.88 7.60
N PHE A 95 -9.33 7.56 7.16
CA PHE A 95 -10.21 8.53 6.53
C PHE A 95 -10.87 9.47 7.56
N THR A 96 -11.42 8.93 8.65
CA THR A 96 -12.17 9.71 9.66
C THR A 96 -11.31 10.76 10.36
N GLU A 97 -10.01 10.51 10.51
CA GLU A 97 -9.07 11.44 11.14
C GLU A 97 -8.31 12.32 10.14
N ASN A 98 -8.67 12.29 8.84
CA ASN A 98 -7.94 13.00 7.77
C ASN A 98 -6.45 12.63 7.69
N LYS A 99 -6.11 11.37 7.95
CA LYS A 99 -4.74 10.83 7.91
C LYS A 99 -4.28 10.47 6.50
N ILE A 100 -5.14 10.66 5.48
CA ILE A 100 -4.79 10.46 4.07
C ILE A 100 -4.38 11.81 3.46
N ILE A 101 -3.15 11.89 2.98
CA ILE A 101 -2.55 13.11 2.42
C ILE A 101 -2.54 13.01 0.89
N GLY A 102 -2.92 14.09 0.21
CA GLY A 102 -2.78 14.21 -1.23
C GLY A 102 -3.91 13.58 -2.06
N LEU A 103 -5.08 13.30 -1.47
CA LEU A 103 -6.25 12.81 -2.19
C LEU A 103 -6.61 13.70 -3.39
N GLU A 104 -6.46 15.01 -3.24
CA GLU A 104 -6.71 16.02 -4.29
C GLU A 104 -5.77 15.93 -5.49
N LYS A 105 -4.63 15.22 -5.35
CA LYS A 105 -3.65 15.01 -6.42
C LYS A 105 -3.85 13.69 -7.16
N THR A 106 -4.83 12.89 -6.75
CA THR A 106 -5.12 11.59 -7.35
C THR A 106 -6.27 11.68 -8.37
N SER A 107 -6.45 10.61 -9.14
CA SER A 107 -7.60 10.44 -10.05
C SER A 107 -8.68 9.54 -9.43
N ILE A 108 -8.84 9.56 -8.10
CA ILE A 108 -9.71 8.62 -7.38
C ILE A 108 -11.16 8.78 -7.83
N ILE A 109 -11.75 7.68 -8.29
CA ILE A 109 -13.18 7.56 -8.61
C ILE A 109 -13.86 6.67 -7.56
N ARG A 110 -13.10 5.74 -6.96
CA ARG A 110 -13.60 4.82 -5.94
C ARG A 110 -12.74 4.90 -4.68
N LEU A 111 -13.35 5.35 -3.60
CA LEU A 111 -12.79 5.31 -2.26
C LEU A 111 -13.68 4.42 -1.39
N ASP A 112 -13.09 3.36 -0.85
CA ASP A 112 -13.77 2.39 0.00
C ASP A 112 -12.95 2.22 1.26
N CYS A 113 -13.30 3.00 2.30
CA CYS A 113 -12.67 2.89 3.59
C CYS A 113 -13.59 2.16 4.56
N ARG A 114 -13.68 0.83 4.35
CA ARG A 114 -14.29 -0.09 5.31
C ARG A 114 -13.29 -0.29 6.44
N GLY A 115 -13.59 0.27 7.61
CA GLY A 115 -12.90 -0.12 8.84
C GLY A 115 -13.01 -1.64 8.97
N GLY A 116 -11.91 -2.28 9.35
CA GLY A 116 -11.88 -3.70 9.61
C GLY A 116 -12.99 -4.11 10.58
N ASP A 117 -14.10 -4.59 10.01
CA ASP A 117 -15.05 -5.53 10.59
C ASP A 117 -15.97 -6.02 9.47
N LEU A 118 -15.44 -6.94 8.67
CA LEU A 118 -16.21 -8.12 8.34
C LEU A 118 -15.66 -9.23 9.24
N LEU A 119 -16.13 -9.26 10.49
CA LEU A 119 -16.30 -10.50 11.23
C LEU A 119 -17.04 -11.46 10.27
N HIS A 120 -16.29 -12.34 9.62
CA HIS A 120 -16.83 -13.61 9.22
C HIS A 120 -16.87 -14.47 10.49
N GLU A 121 -18.11 -14.58 11.00
CA GLU A 121 -18.63 -15.49 12.04
C GLU A 121 -18.30 -15.16 13.51
#